data_AF-A0A1Q3GL57-F1
#
_entry.id   AF-A0A1Q3GL57-F1
#
_cell.length_a   1.000
_cell.length_b   1.000
_cell.length_c   1.000
_cell.angle_alpha   90.00
_cell.angle_beta   90.00
_cell.angle_gamma   90.00
#
_symmetry.space_group_name_H-M   'P 1'
#
loop_
_entity.id
_entity.type
_entity.pdbx_description
1 polymer ?
#
loop_
_entity_poly.entity_id
_entity_poly.type
_entity_poly.pdbx_seq_one_letter_code
_entity_poly.pdbx_strand_id
1 'polypeptide(L)'
;MIREVIYHISDTLQYTFSRVYEWFDKSTELQNYSPKNDGWSINQILEHIGLTNHFLLILIEKGKKKALKNLHNLDLAKELAQYTFGSKALNEIGKHLAFDWIRPEHMEPTGAKKLPKVKVQLEAQLQQCLNVLAEMPNGEGVLYKTTMTVNELGKIDVYQYIYFLAMHAQRHVEQMEKIEAEWLGEA
;
A
#
# COMPACT_ATOMS: atom_id res chain seq x y z
N MET A 1 8.93 -11.92 17.62
CA MET A 1 7.57 -11.49 17.24
C MET A 1 7.55 -10.10 16.61
N ILE A 2 7.57 -8.97 17.35
CA ILE A 2 7.34 -7.65 16.71
C ILE A 2 8.44 -7.24 15.71
N ARG A 3 9.70 -7.58 15.98
CA ARG A 3 10.81 -7.37 15.03
C ARG A 3 10.63 -8.16 13.73
N GLU A 4 10.07 -9.37 13.81
CA GLU A 4 9.78 -10.19 12.63
C GLU A 4 8.64 -9.58 11.81
N VAL A 5 7.63 -9.02 12.48
CA VAL A 5 6.55 -8.26 11.83
C VAL A 5 7.11 -7.05 11.10
N ILE A 6 7.94 -6.24 11.76
CA ILE A 6 8.57 -5.06 11.14
C ILE A 6 9.43 -5.47 9.94
N TYR A 7 10.24 -6.52 10.09
CA TYR A 7 11.07 -7.06 9.01
C TYR A 7 10.21 -7.53 7.83
N HIS A 8 9.16 -8.31 8.10
CA HIS A 8 8.24 -8.81 7.08
C HIS A 8 7.57 -7.67 6.31
N ILE A 9 7.11 -6.62 6.99
CA ILE A 9 6.52 -5.44 6.34
C ILE A 9 7.57 -4.71 5.51
N SER A 10 8.78 -4.51 6.03
CA SER A 10 9.87 -3.85 5.30
C SER A 10 10.26 -4.62 4.03
N ASP A 11 10.34 -5.94 4.12
CA ASP A 11 10.61 -6.83 3.00
C ASP A 11 9.48 -6.77 1.96
N THR A 12 8.23 -6.82 2.42
CA THR A 12 7.03 -6.74 1.56
C THR A 12 6.96 -5.40 0.82
N LEU A 13 7.22 -4.28 1.51
CA LEU A 13 7.30 -2.95 0.90
C LEU A 13 8.35 -2.91 -0.22
N GLN A 14 9.57 -3.34 0.08
CA GLN A 14 10.67 -3.29 -0.90
C GLN A 14 10.38 -4.19 -2.10
N TYR A 15 9.92 -5.41 -1.85
CA TYR A 15 9.58 -6.36 -2.90
C TYR A 15 8.42 -5.86 -3.78
N THR A 16 7.33 -5.38 -3.18
CA THR A 16 6.20 -4.89 -3.97
C THR A 16 6.58 -3.64 -4.76
N PHE A 17 7.29 -2.69 -4.16
CA PHE A 17 7.68 -1.48 -4.89
C PHE A 17 8.73 -1.75 -5.97
N SER A 18 9.64 -2.73 -5.80
CA SER A 18 10.54 -3.12 -6.89
C SER A 18 9.75 -3.61 -8.10
N ARG A 19 8.70 -4.42 -7.88
CA ARG A 19 7.79 -4.87 -8.94
C ARG A 19 7.00 -3.72 -9.56
N VAL A 20 6.55 -2.75 -8.77
CA VAL A 20 5.90 -1.53 -9.30
C VAL A 20 6.87 -0.76 -10.20
N TYR A 21 8.15 -0.66 -9.83
CA TYR A 21 9.13 0.09 -10.59
C TYR A 21 9.45 -0.50 -11.96
N GLU A 22 9.37 -1.82 -12.12
CA GLU A 22 9.54 -2.50 -13.41
C GLU A 22 8.54 -1.99 -14.48
N TRP A 23 7.36 -1.54 -14.08
CA TRP A 23 6.33 -1.04 -15.00
C TRP A 23 6.66 0.32 -15.62
N PHE A 24 7.55 1.10 -15.01
CA PHE A 24 8.04 2.35 -15.59
C PHE A 24 8.97 2.13 -16.78
N ASP A 25 9.56 0.93 -16.89
CA ASP A 25 10.55 0.61 -17.92
C ASP A 25 9.93 -0.14 -19.12
N LYS A 26 8.62 -0.41 -19.09
CA LYS A 26 7.85 -0.99 -20.20
C LYS A 26 7.73 0.00 -21.37
N SER A 27 7.41 -0.52 -22.57
CA SER A 27 7.25 0.31 -23.77
C SER A 27 6.11 1.32 -23.61
N THR A 28 6.22 2.45 -24.31
CA THR A 28 5.20 3.51 -24.27
C THR A 28 3.86 3.01 -24.83
N GLU A 29 3.88 2.11 -25.79
CA GLU A 29 2.70 1.48 -26.39
C GLU A 29 1.95 0.64 -25.37
N LEU A 30 2.65 -0.22 -24.62
CA LEU A 30 2.05 -1.04 -23.57
C LEU A 30 1.55 -0.16 -22.41
N GLN A 31 2.36 0.84 -22.00
CA GLN A 31 2.00 1.75 -20.92
C GLN A 31 0.70 2.54 -21.17
N ASN A 32 0.42 2.87 -22.43
CA ASN A 32 -0.78 3.60 -22.85
C ASN A 32 -1.88 2.70 -23.40
N TYR A 33 -1.70 1.38 -23.42
CA TYR A 33 -2.73 0.47 -23.89
C TYR A 33 -4.01 0.61 -23.06
N SER A 34 -5.13 0.74 -23.75
CA SER A 34 -6.47 0.76 -23.15
C SER A 34 -7.02 -0.66 -23.09
N PRO A 35 -7.25 -1.22 -21.88
CA PRO A 35 -7.84 -2.54 -21.72
C PRO A 35 -9.25 -2.61 -22.32
N LYS A 36 -9.64 -3.78 -22.84
CA LYS A 36 -10.96 -4.02 -23.49
C LYS A 36 -12.15 -3.82 -22.57
N ASN A 37 -11.96 -3.91 -21.26
CA ASN A 37 -13.02 -3.72 -20.26
C ASN A 37 -13.18 -2.25 -19.83
N ASP A 38 -12.66 -1.31 -20.61
CA ASP A 38 -12.63 0.13 -20.31
C ASP A 38 -11.94 0.45 -18.96
N GLY A 39 -11.03 -0.43 -18.54
CA GLY A 39 -10.20 -0.25 -17.35
C GLY A 39 -9.10 0.80 -17.52
N TRP A 40 -8.35 1.02 -16.45
CA TRP A 40 -7.21 1.93 -16.47
C TRP A 40 -6.02 1.36 -17.24
N SER A 41 -5.33 2.21 -17.98
CA SER A 41 -4.00 1.91 -18.53
C SER A 41 -2.97 1.78 -17.40
N ILE A 42 -1.79 1.25 -17.73
CA ILE A 42 -0.67 1.14 -16.78
C ILE A 42 -0.28 2.52 -16.25
N ASN A 43 -0.28 3.55 -17.09
CA ASN A 43 0.02 4.93 -16.66
C ASN A 43 -0.96 5.45 -15.62
N GLN A 44 -2.25 5.19 -15.83
CA GLN A 44 -3.31 5.55 -14.90
C GLN A 44 -3.19 4.75 -13.59
N ILE A 45 -2.84 3.46 -13.67
CA ILE A 45 -2.61 2.63 -12.48
C ILE A 45 -1.43 3.16 -11.65
N LEU A 46 -0.30 3.47 -12.28
CA LEU A 46 0.87 4.02 -11.58
C LEU A 46 0.56 5.34 -10.89
N GLU A 47 -0.18 6.24 -11.55
CA GLU A 47 -0.66 7.48 -10.95
C GLU A 47 -1.58 7.21 -9.76
N HIS A 48 -2.53 6.29 -9.91
CA HIS A 48 -3.46 5.89 -8.86
C HIS A 48 -2.74 5.38 -7.62
N ILE A 49 -1.71 4.53 -7.78
CA ILE A 49 -0.93 4.02 -6.64
C ILE A 49 -0.36 5.20 -5.84
N GLY A 50 0.23 6.18 -6.52
CA GLY A 50 0.80 7.38 -5.89
C GLY A 50 -0.26 8.23 -5.18
N LEU A 51 -1.43 8.42 -5.79
CA LEU A 51 -2.55 9.17 -5.21
C LEU A 51 -3.09 8.50 -3.95
N THR A 52 -3.41 7.21 -4.00
CA THR A 52 -3.92 6.47 -2.85
C THR A 52 -2.88 6.43 -1.72
N ASN A 53 -1.61 6.18 -2.04
CA ASN A 53 -0.52 6.18 -1.06
C ASN A 53 -0.42 7.52 -0.32
N HIS A 54 -0.65 8.66 -0.99
CA HIS A 54 -0.61 9.97 -0.35
C HIS A 54 -1.61 10.05 0.82
N PHE A 55 -2.85 9.62 0.61
CA PHE A 55 -3.87 9.64 1.66
C PHE A 55 -3.62 8.59 2.74
N LEU A 56 -3.16 7.39 2.38
CA LEU A 56 -2.79 6.36 3.35
C LEU A 56 -1.64 6.82 4.25
N LEU A 57 -0.63 7.49 3.70
CA LEU A 57 0.51 8.02 4.45
C LEU A 57 0.09 9.10 5.46
N ILE A 58 -0.92 9.92 5.14
CA ILE A 58 -1.49 10.86 6.11
C ILE A 58 -2.08 10.11 7.32
N LEU A 59 -2.77 8.99 7.09
CA LEU A 59 -3.33 8.16 8.17
C LEU A 59 -2.23 7.47 8.97
N ILE A 60 -1.22 6.90 8.30
CA ILE A 60 -0.06 6.25 8.91
C ILE A 60 0.68 7.24 9.82
N GLU A 61 1.00 8.45 9.33
CA GLU A 61 1.70 9.47 10.12
C GLU A 61 0.89 9.94 11.34
N LYS A 62 -0.42 10.16 11.17
CA LYS A 62 -1.32 10.48 12.29
C LYS A 62 -1.37 9.33 13.28
N GLY A 63 -1.38 8.09 12.80
CA GLY A 63 -1.38 6.89 13.61
C GLY A 63 -0.11 6.76 14.43
N LYS A 64 1.07 6.85 13.78
CA LYS A 64 2.40 6.87 14.42
C LYS A 64 2.45 7.88 15.56
N LYS A 65 2.10 9.15 15.28
CA LYS A 65 2.14 10.22 16.29
C LYS A 65 1.28 9.91 17.51
N LYS A 66 0.10 9.33 17.31
CA LYS A 66 -0.79 8.94 18.42
C LYS A 66 -0.27 7.71 19.15
N ALA A 67 0.28 6.74 18.46
CA ALA A 67 0.87 5.54 19.04
C ALA A 67 2.06 5.88 19.96
N LEU A 68 2.97 6.74 19.49
CA LEU A 68 4.08 7.26 20.29
C LEU A 68 3.59 8.06 21.51
N LYS A 69 2.57 8.91 21.34
CA LYS A 69 1.96 9.63 22.47
C LYS A 69 1.36 8.67 23.51
N ASN A 70 0.81 7.54 23.09
CA ASN A 70 0.17 6.58 23.97
C ASN A 70 1.16 5.81 24.85
N LEU A 71 2.47 5.84 24.56
CA LEU A 71 3.50 5.26 25.45
C LEU A 71 3.47 5.84 26.87
N HIS A 72 3.01 7.07 27.02
CA HIS A 72 2.89 7.71 28.34
C HIS A 72 1.76 7.13 29.20
N ASN A 73 0.77 6.47 28.58
CA ASN A 73 -0.47 6.06 29.25
C ASN A 73 -0.76 4.56 29.15
N LEU A 74 -0.15 3.85 28.21
CA LEU A 74 -0.40 2.44 27.92
C LEU A 74 0.86 1.61 28.18
N ASP A 75 0.64 0.36 28.60
CA ASP A 75 1.70 -0.62 28.80
C ASP A 75 1.98 -1.34 27.47
N LEU A 76 3.08 -0.97 26.82
CA LEU A 76 3.51 -1.57 25.55
C LEU A 76 3.76 -3.09 25.67
N ALA A 77 4.36 -3.55 26.78
CA ALA A 77 4.68 -4.96 26.94
C ALA A 77 3.40 -5.80 27.03
N LYS A 78 2.39 -5.29 27.73
CA LYS A 78 1.07 -5.92 27.83
C LYS A 78 0.37 -6.03 26.49
N GLU A 79 0.36 -4.96 25.70
CA GLU A 79 -0.28 -4.95 24.37
C GLU A 79 0.45 -5.88 23.39
N LEU A 80 1.78 -5.91 23.43
CA LEU A 80 2.58 -6.81 22.59
C LEU A 80 2.38 -8.29 22.94
N ALA A 81 2.14 -8.63 24.20
CA ALA A 81 1.91 -10.01 24.61
C ALA A 81 0.64 -10.62 24.00
N GLN A 82 -0.33 -9.80 23.61
CA GLN A 82 -1.60 -10.22 22.99
C GLN A 82 -1.63 -9.96 21.49
N TYR A 83 -0.53 -9.47 20.92
CA TYR A 83 -0.51 -8.98 19.56
C TYR A 83 -0.49 -10.11 18.54
N THR A 84 -1.38 -10.01 17.55
CA THR A 84 -1.36 -10.83 16.35
C THR A 84 -1.32 -9.93 15.12
N PHE A 85 -0.32 -10.16 14.27
CA PHE A 85 -0.20 -9.44 13.01
C PHE A 85 -0.98 -10.15 11.91
N GLY A 86 -1.58 -9.35 11.04
CA GLY A 86 -2.27 -9.84 9.85
C GLY A 86 -3.67 -10.40 10.09
N SER A 87 -4.38 -10.57 8.98
CA SER A 87 -5.64 -11.30 8.90
C SER A 87 -5.81 -11.80 7.47
N LYS A 88 -6.70 -12.78 7.26
CA LYS A 88 -7.04 -13.24 5.90
C LYS A 88 -7.51 -12.06 5.03
N ALA A 89 -8.38 -11.22 5.58
CA ALA A 89 -8.91 -10.04 4.90
C ALA A 89 -7.81 -9.01 4.54
N LEU A 90 -6.78 -8.87 5.39
CA LEU A 90 -5.66 -7.96 5.13
C LEU A 90 -4.76 -8.47 3.99
N ASN A 91 -4.56 -9.78 3.92
CA ASN A 91 -3.80 -10.40 2.83
C ASN A 91 -4.57 -10.36 1.51
N GLU A 92 -5.91 -10.41 1.55
CA GLU A 92 -6.76 -10.33 0.35
C GLU A 92 -6.76 -8.95 -0.31
N ILE A 93 -6.33 -7.90 0.39
CA ILE A 93 -6.12 -6.57 -0.20
C ILE A 93 -5.18 -6.65 -1.42
N GLY A 94 -4.17 -7.52 -1.36
CA GLY A 94 -3.16 -7.70 -2.41
C GLY A 94 -3.66 -8.37 -3.67
N LYS A 95 -4.88 -8.92 -3.67
CA LYS A 95 -5.41 -9.73 -4.76
C LYS A 95 -6.36 -8.91 -5.62
N HIS A 96 -6.09 -8.83 -6.93
CA HIS A 96 -6.95 -8.13 -7.87
C HIS A 96 -8.28 -8.89 -8.06
N LEU A 97 -9.40 -8.17 -7.94
CA LEU A 97 -10.79 -8.69 -8.00
C LEU A 97 -11.21 -9.64 -6.86
N ALA A 98 -10.48 -9.66 -5.74
CA ALA A 98 -10.89 -10.45 -4.57
C ALA A 98 -12.16 -9.91 -3.86
N PHE A 99 -12.45 -8.62 -4.02
CA PHE A 99 -13.63 -7.94 -3.50
C PHE A 99 -13.86 -6.62 -4.25
N ASP A 100 -15.08 -6.09 -4.17
CA ASP A 100 -15.46 -4.80 -4.72
C ASP A 100 -14.90 -3.66 -3.87
N TRP A 101 -14.08 -2.82 -4.51
CA TRP A 101 -13.48 -1.66 -3.84
C TRP A 101 -13.95 -0.39 -4.53
N ILE A 102 -14.86 0.32 -3.87
CA ILE A 102 -15.31 1.65 -4.30
C ILE A 102 -14.13 2.63 -4.14
N ARG A 103 -13.74 3.23 -5.25
CA ARG A 103 -12.63 4.19 -5.31
C ARG A 103 -13.18 5.61 -5.18
N PRO A 104 -12.70 6.42 -4.22
CA PRO A 104 -13.10 7.81 -4.14
C PRO A 104 -12.62 8.61 -5.36
N GLU A 105 -13.44 9.56 -5.83
CA GLU A 105 -13.15 10.41 -7.01
C GLU A 105 -11.77 11.10 -6.93
N HIS A 106 -11.38 11.58 -5.74
CA HIS A 106 -10.09 12.24 -5.53
C HIS A 106 -8.87 11.31 -5.58
N MET A 107 -9.08 10.00 -5.72
CA MET A 107 -8.02 9.01 -5.95
C MET A 107 -8.00 8.51 -7.40
N GLU A 108 -8.85 9.03 -8.28
CA GLU A 108 -8.85 8.64 -9.68
C GLU A 108 -7.69 9.31 -10.44
N PRO A 109 -7.02 8.57 -11.33
CA PRO A 109 -5.95 9.12 -12.15
C PRO A 109 -6.52 10.08 -13.19
N THR A 110 -5.86 11.22 -13.36
CA THR A 110 -6.30 12.29 -14.27
C THR A 110 -5.39 12.45 -15.48
N GLY A 111 -4.23 11.78 -15.48
CA GLY A 111 -3.15 12.00 -16.45
C GLY A 111 -2.40 13.32 -16.25
N ALA A 112 -2.70 14.09 -15.20
CA ALA A 112 -2.08 15.40 -14.98
C ALA A 112 -0.59 15.28 -14.61
N LYS A 113 -0.18 14.18 -13.96
CA LYS A 113 1.20 13.96 -13.53
C LYS A 113 1.96 13.06 -14.52
N LYS A 114 3.09 13.56 -15.04
CA LYS A 114 3.98 12.78 -15.91
C LYS A 114 4.64 11.62 -15.14
N LEU A 115 4.83 10.49 -15.80
CA LEU A 115 5.40 9.27 -15.20
C LEU A 115 6.71 9.47 -14.42
N PRO A 116 7.72 10.24 -14.89
CA PRO A 116 8.93 10.44 -14.09
C PRO A 116 8.65 11.09 -12.73
N LYS A 117 7.66 11.98 -12.66
CA LYS A 117 7.23 12.58 -11.38
C LYS A 117 6.45 11.59 -10.52
N VAL A 118 5.68 10.69 -11.12
CA VAL A 118 5.01 9.59 -10.40
C VAL A 118 6.06 8.65 -9.79
N LYS A 119 7.09 8.26 -10.55
CA LYS A 119 8.19 7.40 -10.06
C LYS A 119 8.89 8.00 -8.84
N VAL A 120 9.35 9.25 -8.94
CA VAL A 120 10.00 9.97 -7.83
C VAL A 120 9.07 10.10 -6.62
N GLN A 121 7.76 10.32 -6.84
CA GLN A 121 6.80 10.34 -5.76
C GLN A 121 6.71 8.97 -5.06
N LEU A 122 6.62 7.88 -5.81
CA LEU A 122 6.52 6.52 -5.24
C LEU A 122 7.79 6.15 -4.47
N GLU A 123 8.98 6.53 -4.95
CA GLU A 123 10.25 6.37 -4.24
C GLU A 123 10.24 7.10 -2.89
N ALA A 124 9.80 8.36 -2.87
CA ALA A 124 9.67 9.13 -1.63
C ALA A 124 8.66 8.52 -0.66
N GLN A 125 7.54 7.98 -1.18
CA GLN A 125 6.51 7.33 -0.38
C GLN A 125 6.98 6.00 0.23
N LEU A 126 7.73 5.19 -0.52
CA LEU A 126 8.39 3.98 0.00
C LEU A 126 9.34 4.35 1.14
N GLN A 127 10.20 5.34 0.94
CA GLN A 127 11.13 5.78 1.97
C GLN A 127 10.41 6.31 3.21
N GLN A 128 9.28 7.00 3.04
CA GLN A 128 8.45 7.45 4.16
C GLN A 128 7.91 6.27 4.98
N CYS A 129 7.42 5.21 4.34
CA CYS A 129 6.99 3.99 5.05
C CYS A 129 8.15 3.37 5.87
N LEU A 130 9.32 3.24 5.25
CA LEU A 130 10.51 2.67 5.92
C LEU A 130 10.95 3.52 7.11
N ASN A 131 10.92 4.85 6.98
CA ASN A 131 11.22 5.78 8.07
C ASN A 131 10.22 5.63 9.23
N VAL A 132 8.92 5.51 8.92
CA VAL A 132 7.89 5.28 9.95
C VAL A 132 8.15 3.98 10.73
N LEU A 133 8.55 2.90 10.06
CA LEU A 133 8.93 1.65 10.73
C LEU A 133 10.16 1.85 11.64
N ALA A 134 11.18 2.56 11.15
CA ALA A 134 12.40 2.84 11.91
C ALA A 134 12.17 3.72 13.14
N GLU A 135 11.16 4.59 13.13
CA GLU A 135 10.74 5.42 14.26
C GLU A 135 9.96 4.65 15.34
N MET A 136 9.51 3.43 15.07
CA MET A 136 8.79 2.57 16.00
C MET A 136 9.44 1.17 16.13
N PRO A 137 10.72 1.08 16.52
CA PRO A 137 11.46 -0.18 16.46
C PRO A 137 11.04 -1.20 17.54
N ASN A 138 10.31 -0.78 18.57
CA ASN A 138 9.95 -1.63 19.70
C ASN A 138 8.50 -2.13 19.66
N GLY A 139 7.73 -1.75 18.64
CA GLY A 139 6.32 -2.14 18.54
C GLY A 139 5.33 -1.03 18.88
N GLU A 140 5.78 0.20 19.05
CA GLU A 140 4.98 1.35 19.46
C GLU A 140 3.70 1.51 18.62
N GLY A 141 3.79 1.23 17.32
CA GLY A 141 2.66 1.28 16.38
C GLY A 141 1.41 0.48 16.77
N VAL A 142 1.51 -0.55 17.63
CA VAL A 142 0.36 -1.32 18.12
C VAL A 142 -0.55 -0.53 19.06
N LEU A 143 -0.04 0.53 19.68
CA LEU A 143 -0.73 1.33 20.69
C LEU A 143 -1.80 2.26 20.12
N TYR A 144 -1.99 2.27 18.81
CA TYR A 144 -3.05 3.05 18.19
C TYR A 144 -3.64 2.36 16.98
N LYS A 145 -4.96 2.18 16.99
CA LYS A 145 -5.72 1.59 15.89
C LYS A 145 -6.70 2.58 15.29
N THR A 146 -6.84 2.56 13.97
CA THR A 146 -7.78 3.40 13.22
C THR A 146 -8.67 2.52 12.34
N THR A 147 -9.92 2.91 12.17
CA THR A 147 -10.86 2.18 11.31
C THR A 147 -10.42 2.22 9.85
N MET A 148 -10.33 1.05 9.22
CA MET A 148 -10.21 0.80 7.80
C MET A 148 -11.48 0.10 7.32
N THR A 149 -12.24 0.75 6.43
CA THR A 149 -13.52 0.24 5.96
C THR A 149 -13.39 -0.68 4.75
N VAL A 150 -12.22 -0.72 4.10
CA VAL A 150 -11.95 -1.59 2.96
C VAL A 150 -11.96 -3.04 3.42
N ASN A 151 -12.70 -3.90 2.70
CA ASN A 151 -12.80 -5.33 2.95
C ASN A 151 -13.13 -5.69 4.42
N GLU A 152 -14.00 -4.89 5.06
CA GLU A 152 -14.45 -5.09 6.45
C GLU A 152 -13.31 -5.25 7.47
N LEU A 153 -12.15 -4.64 7.21
CA LEU A 153 -10.95 -4.80 8.05
C LEU A 153 -11.12 -4.32 9.50
N GLY A 154 -12.09 -3.44 9.76
CA GLY A 154 -12.35 -2.92 11.09
C GLY A 154 -11.22 -1.99 11.54
N LYS A 155 -10.72 -2.15 12.77
CA LYS A 155 -9.64 -1.30 13.30
C LYS A 155 -8.30 -2.00 13.16
N ILE A 156 -7.39 -1.36 12.43
CA ILE A 156 -6.03 -1.85 12.23
C ILE A 156 -5.00 -0.87 12.79
N ASP A 157 -3.86 -1.38 13.25
CA ASP A 157 -2.77 -0.58 13.81
C ASP A 157 -1.85 0.01 12.73
N VAL A 158 -0.84 0.78 13.15
CA VAL A 158 0.07 1.47 12.23
C VAL A 158 0.84 0.49 11.33
N TYR A 159 1.28 -0.66 11.86
CA TYR A 159 1.99 -1.68 11.07
C TYR A 159 1.08 -2.31 10.02
N GLN A 160 -0.15 -2.65 10.40
CA GLN A 160 -1.14 -3.19 9.49
C GLN A 160 -1.54 -2.18 8.41
N TYR A 161 -1.57 -0.88 8.70
CA TYR A 161 -1.78 0.18 7.70
C TYR A 161 -0.64 0.26 6.68
N ILE A 162 0.61 0.13 7.13
CA ILE A 162 1.78 0.13 6.22
C ILE A 162 1.74 -1.12 5.33
N TYR A 163 1.40 -2.27 5.90
CA TYR A 163 1.22 -3.50 5.13
C TYR A 163 0.04 -3.39 4.14
N PHE A 164 -1.08 -2.79 4.56
CA PHE A 164 -2.21 -2.48 3.67
C PHE A 164 -1.76 -1.66 2.46
N LEU A 165 -0.92 -0.64 2.67
CA LEU A 165 -0.38 0.18 1.59
C LEU A 165 0.42 -0.66 0.59
N ALA A 166 1.29 -1.54 1.09
CA ALA A 166 2.04 -2.48 0.24
C ALA A 166 1.08 -3.40 -0.54
N MET A 167 0.08 -3.97 0.12
CA MET A 167 -0.91 -4.83 -0.53
C MET A 167 -1.75 -4.11 -1.57
N HIS A 168 -2.14 -2.87 -1.32
CA HIS A 168 -2.78 -2.05 -2.33
C HIS A 168 -1.90 -1.91 -3.60
N ALA A 169 -0.60 -1.63 -3.45
CA ALA A 169 0.31 -1.58 -4.59
C ALA A 169 0.44 -2.96 -5.29
N GLN A 170 0.51 -4.05 -4.52
CA GLN A 170 0.58 -5.42 -5.06
C GLN A 170 -0.66 -5.79 -5.88
N ARG A 171 -1.85 -5.39 -5.45
CA ARG A 171 -3.10 -5.55 -6.21
C ARG A 171 -2.99 -4.92 -7.60
N HIS A 172 -2.35 -3.76 -7.67
CA HIS A 172 -2.18 -3.05 -8.93
C HIS A 172 -1.04 -3.61 -9.78
N VAL A 173 -0.04 -4.27 -9.18
CA VAL A 173 0.90 -5.11 -9.94
C VAL A 173 0.15 -6.24 -10.66
N GLU A 174 -0.71 -7.00 -9.95
CA GLU A 174 -1.52 -8.06 -10.59
C GLU A 174 -2.45 -7.51 -11.69
N GLN A 175 -2.95 -6.27 -11.52
CA GLN A 175 -3.75 -5.61 -12.55
C GLN A 175 -2.91 -5.29 -13.80
N MET A 176 -1.70 -4.74 -13.65
CA MET A 176 -0.81 -4.43 -14.76
C MET A 176 -0.34 -5.70 -15.49
N GLU A 177 -0.09 -6.80 -14.76
CA GLU A 177 0.24 -8.10 -15.35
C GLU A 177 -0.88 -8.64 -16.25
N LYS A 178 -2.14 -8.51 -15.82
CA LYS A 178 -3.31 -8.89 -16.64
C LYS A 178 -3.43 -8.02 -17.89
N ILE A 179 -3.13 -6.73 -17.79
CA ILE A 179 -3.16 -5.80 -18.93
C ILE A 179 -2.07 -6.18 -19.95
N GLU A 180 -0.86 -6.51 -19.48
CA GLU A 180 0.23 -6.98 -20.35
C GLU A 180 -0.14 -8.29 -21.06
N ALA A 181 -0.69 -9.27 -20.33
CA ALA A 181 -1.16 -10.52 -20.93
C ALA A 181 -2.25 -10.29 -22.00
N GLU A 182 -3.20 -9.38 -21.72
CA GLU A 182 -4.22 -8.99 -22.70
C GLU A 182 -3.62 -8.33 -23.95
N TRP A 183 -2.64 -7.43 -23.76
CA TRP A 183 -1.94 -6.74 -24.84
C TRP A 183 -1.16 -7.71 -25.74
N LEU A 184 -0.54 -8.74 -25.15
CA LEU A 184 0.16 -9.81 -25.87
C LEU A 184 -0.79 -10.81 -26.55
N GLY A 185 -2.09 -10.78 -26.24
CA GLY A 185 -3.08 -11.74 -26.76
C GLY A 185 -3.08 -13.08 -26.01
N GLU A 186 -2.60 -13.09 -24.76
CA GLU A 186 -2.49 -14.27 -23.89
C GLU A 186 -3.66 -14.40 -22.89
N ALA A 187 -4.59 -13.43 -22.89
CA ALA A 187 -5.75 -13.36 -22.00
C ALA A 187 -7.08 -13.79 -22.65
#